data_AF-A0A922XN53-F1
#
_entry.id   AF-A0A922XN53-F1
#
_cell.length_a   1.000
_cell.length_b   1.000
_cell.length_c   1.000
_cell.angle_alpha   90.00
_cell.angle_beta   90.00
_cell.angle_gamma   90.00
#
_symmetry.space_group_name_H-M   'P 1'
#
loop_
_entity.id
_entity.type
_entity.pdbx_description
1 polymer ?
#
loop_
_entity_poly.entity_id
_entity_poly.type
_entity_poly.pdbx_seq_one_letter_code
_entity_poly.pdbx_strand_id
1 'polypeptide(L)'
;MEKRHIIQFLEQKKKGVYNLIVRMYSNEVTSMGVTMALAIIKEDLEKEAGSPVSLHYFSLAQAILRYKKKNAKASLSPSLRGEINKHDFRDLHELQDH
;
A
#
# COMPACT_ATOMS: atom_id res chain seq x y z
N MET A 1 15.19 -4.29 8.63
CA MET A 1 15.03 -5.62 8.02
C MET A 1 15.16 -5.43 6.52
N GLU A 2 16.09 -6.14 5.88
CA GLU A 2 16.35 -5.97 4.44
C GLU A 2 15.25 -6.60 3.58
N LYS A 3 14.96 -5.98 2.42
CA LYS A 3 13.94 -6.44 1.44
C LYS A 3 14.19 -7.88 0.97
N ARG A 4 15.46 -8.29 0.87
CA ARG A 4 15.87 -9.67 0.51
C ARG A 4 15.27 -10.74 1.43
N HIS A 5 15.13 -10.45 2.72
CA HIS A 5 14.52 -11.40 3.66
C HIS A 5 13.02 -11.57 3.43
N ILE A 6 12.34 -10.51 2.97
CA ILE A 6 10.92 -10.58 2.62
C ILE A 6 10.71 -11.48 1.41
N ILE A 7 11.57 -11.36 0.40
CA ILE A 7 11.53 -12.22 -0.80
C ILE A 7 11.73 -13.68 -0.40
N GLN A 8 12.73 -13.99 0.43
CA GLN A 8 12.94 -15.35 0.95
C GLN A 8 11.73 -15.87 1.74
N PHE A 9 11.06 -15.01 2.52
CA PHE A 9 9.87 -15.42 3.26
C PHE A 9 8.65 -15.64 2.35
N LEU A 10 8.53 -14.90 1.25
CA LEU A 10 7.52 -15.14 0.22
C LEU A 10 7.72 -16.50 -0.44
N GLU A 11 8.95 -16.83 -0.84
CA GLU A 11 9.31 -18.12 -1.43
C GLU A 11 9.03 -19.28 -0.47
N GLN A 12 9.37 -19.10 0.80
CA GLN A 12 9.10 -20.08 1.87
C GLN A 12 7.63 -20.13 2.32
N LYS A 13 6.74 -19.35 1.69
CA LYS A 13 5.30 -19.25 2.02
C LYS A 13 5.05 -19.01 3.52
N LYS A 14 5.92 -18.22 4.16
CA LYS A 14 5.82 -17.96 5.60
C LYS A 14 4.54 -17.20 5.92
N LYS A 15 3.84 -17.64 6.98
CA LYS A 15 2.65 -16.94 7.48
C LYS A 15 3.04 -15.54 7.97
N GLY A 16 2.21 -14.55 7.67
CA GLY A 16 2.38 -13.17 8.14
C GLY A 16 3.29 -12.28 7.29
N VAL A 17 3.91 -12.81 6.24
CA VAL A 17 4.74 -12.02 5.30
C VAL A 17 4.02 -10.81 4.72
N TYR A 18 2.75 -10.95 4.35
CA TYR A 18 1.97 -9.82 3.84
C TYR A 18 1.79 -8.71 4.87
N ASN A 19 1.68 -9.03 6.16
CA ASN A 19 1.62 -8.01 7.21
C ASN A 19 2.97 -7.30 7.37
N LEU A 20 4.06 -8.01 7.16
CA LEU A 20 5.40 -7.47 7.22
C LEU A 20 5.69 -6.54 6.05
N ILE A 21 5.34 -6.95 4.83
CA ILE A 21 5.38 -6.12 3.62
C ILE A 21 4.62 -4.82 3.88
N VAL A 22 3.37 -4.91 4.32
CA VAL A 22 2.54 -3.72 4.55
C VAL A 22 3.09 -2.80 5.64
N ARG A 23 3.81 -3.32 6.63
CA ARG A 23 4.50 -2.49 7.62
C ARG A 23 5.75 -1.81 7.06
N MET A 24 6.47 -2.47 6.16
CA MET A 24 7.66 -1.91 5.54
C MET A 24 7.31 -0.76 4.59
N TYR A 25 6.22 -0.91 3.84
CA TYR A 25 5.67 0.12 2.96
C TYR A 25 4.55 0.90 3.64
N SER A 26 4.66 1.18 4.94
CA SER A 26 3.56 1.81 5.69
C SER A 26 3.20 3.20 5.14
N ASN A 27 4.20 3.94 4.67
CA ASN A 27 4.02 5.30 4.15
C ASN A 27 3.27 5.28 2.83
N GLU A 28 3.68 4.40 1.91
CA GLU A 28 3.03 4.18 0.62
C GLU A 28 1.61 3.63 0.85
N VAL A 29 1.48 2.59 1.69
CA VAL A 29 0.18 2.01 1.99
C VAL A 29 -0.79 3.01 2.61
N THR A 30 -0.34 4.00 3.39
CA THR A 30 -1.23 4.98 4.02
C THR A 30 -1.52 6.20 3.15
N SER A 31 -0.56 6.65 2.33
CA SER A 31 -0.66 7.89 1.55
C SER A 31 -1.44 7.77 0.24
N MET A 32 -1.63 6.56 -0.31
CA MET A 32 -2.21 6.36 -1.66
C MET A 32 -3.27 5.26 -1.70
N GLY A 33 -3.99 5.17 -2.82
CA GLY A 33 -4.98 4.13 -3.08
C GLY A 33 -4.39 2.71 -3.02
N VAL A 34 -5.21 1.71 -2.69
CA VAL A 34 -4.78 0.31 -2.54
C VAL A 34 -4.12 -0.21 -3.81
N THR A 35 -4.67 0.10 -4.99
CA THR A 35 -4.15 -0.32 -6.29
C THR A 35 -2.74 0.24 -6.55
N MET A 36 -2.51 1.52 -6.24
CA MET A 36 -1.20 2.15 -6.45
C MET A 36 -0.15 1.61 -5.49
N ALA A 37 -0.52 1.43 -4.22
CA ALA A 37 0.35 0.81 -3.23
C ALA A 37 0.74 -0.63 -3.65
N LEU A 38 -0.18 -1.40 -4.22
CA LEU A 38 0.10 -2.74 -4.74
C LEU A 38 1.09 -2.71 -5.92
N ALA A 39 0.93 -1.77 -6.85
CA ALA A 39 1.83 -1.61 -7.98
C ALA A 39 3.25 -1.26 -7.51
N ILE A 40 3.40 -0.26 -6.64
CA ILE A 40 4.71 0.16 -6.12
C ILE A 40 5.40 -0.95 -5.33
N ILE A 41 4.66 -1.64 -4.44
CA ILE A 41 5.21 -2.76 -3.67
C ILE A 41 5.71 -3.87 -4.61
N LYS A 42 4.94 -4.16 -5.67
CA LYS A 42 5.32 -5.20 -6.64
C LYS A 42 6.57 -4.78 -7.42
N GLU A 43 6.58 -3.60 -8.01
CA GLU A 43 7.70 -3.10 -8.80
C GLU A 43 9.00 -3.03 -7.99
N ASP A 44 8.92 -2.57 -6.75
CA ASP A 44 10.09 -2.44 -5.88
C ASP A 44 10.64 -3.82 -5.45
N LEU A 45 9.76 -4.78 -5.16
CA LEU A 45 10.17 -6.17 -4.86
C LEU A 45 10.77 -6.88 -6.08
N GLU A 46 10.20 -6.68 -7.27
CA GLU A 46 10.72 -7.25 -8.52
C GLU A 46 12.09 -6.64 -8.88
N LYS A 47 12.26 -5.33 -8.66
CA LYS A 47 13.53 -4.63 -8.85
C LYS A 47 14.62 -5.14 -7.91
N GLU A 48 14.29 -5.37 -6.64
CA GLU A 48 15.24 -5.92 -5.66
C GLU A 48 15.59 -7.39 -5.98
N ALA A 49 14.61 -8.19 -6.42
CA ALA A 49 14.81 -9.61 -6.72
C ALA A 49 15.55 -9.83 -8.06
N GLY A 50 15.55 -8.83 -8.95
CA GLY A 50 16.01 -8.98 -10.34
C GLY A 50 15.19 -10.00 -11.14
N SER A 51 14.00 -10.37 -10.65
CA SER A 51 13.15 -11.43 -11.19
C SER A 51 11.68 -11.23 -10.77
N PRO A 52 10.70 -11.80 -11.49
CA PRO A 52 9.28 -11.69 -11.13
C PRO A 52 9.00 -12.32 -9.76
N VAL A 53 8.39 -11.55 -8.85
CA VAL A 53 8.03 -12.02 -7.51
C VAL A 53 6.57 -12.46 -7.50
N SER A 54 6.32 -13.72 -7.14
CA SER A 54 4.96 -14.27 -7.05
C SER A 54 4.23 -13.75 -5.80
N LEU A 55 3.53 -12.63 -5.94
CA LEU A 55 2.68 -12.06 -4.90
C LEU A 55 1.22 -12.51 -5.05
N HIS A 56 0.62 -13.00 -3.97
CA HIS A 56 -0.82 -13.28 -3.97
C HIS A 56 -1.61 -11.99 -3.75
N TYR A 57 -2.11 -11.42 -4.86
CA TYR A 57 -2.79 -10.12 -4.91
C TYR A 57 -3.85 -9.96 -3.82
N PHE A 58 -4.76 -10.93 -3.68
CA PHE A 58 -5.85 -10.86 -2.71
C PHE A 58 -5.35 -10.80 -1.26
N SER A 59 -4.29 -11.54 -0.94
CA SER A 59 -3.72 -11.59 0.41
C SER A 59 -3.05 -10.27 0.78
N LEU A 60 -2.32 -9.68 -0.16
CA LEU A 60 -1.67 -8.38 0.01
C LEU A 60 -2.71 -7.26 0.09
N ALA A 61 -3.70 -7.24 -0.79
CA ALA A 61 -4.79 -6.26 -0.77
C ALA A 61 -5.56 -6.29 0.56
N GLN A 62 -5.89 -7.48 1.07
CA GLN A 62 -6.53 -7.60 2.38
C GLN A 62 -5.61 -7.14 3.53
N ALA A 63 -4.30 -7.42 3.46
CA ALA A 63 -3.35 -6.96 4.48
C ALA A 63 -3.27 -5.42 4.49
N ILE A 64 -3.22 -4.79 3.33
CA ILE A 64 -3.28 -3.34 3.14
C ILE A 64 -4.57 -2.77 3.74
N LEU A 65 -5.72 -3.33 3.39
CA LEU A 65 -7.02 -2.88 3.90
C LEU A 65 -7.12 -2.99 5.44
N ARG A 66 -6.66 -4.10 6.01
CA ARG A 66 -6.61 -4.29 7.47
C ARG A 66 -5.69 -3.28 8.14
N TYR A 67 -4.52 -3.03 7.55
CA TYR A 67 -3.56 -2.07 8.07
C TYR A 67 -4.10 -0.63 7.99
N LYS A 68 -4.65 -0.23 6.85
CA LYS A 68 -5.34 1.06 6.69
C LYS A 68 -6.45 1.23 7.72
N LYS A 69 -7.34 0.25 7.87
CA LYS A 69 -8.45 0.32 8.85
C LYS A 69 -7.94 0.45 10.29
N LYS A 70 -6.84 -0.22 10.62
CA LYS A 70 -6.22 -0.12 11.95
C LYS A 70 -5.60 1.26 12.21
N ASN A 71 -4.91 1.82 11.22
CA ASN A 71 -4.16 3.08 11.37
C ASN A 71 -5.00 4.33 11.07
N ALA A 72 -6.07 4.23 10.27
CA ALA A 72 -7.05 5.30 10.09
C ALA A 72 -7.72 5.68 11.42
N LYS A 73 -7.90 4.71 12.33
CA LYS A 73 -8.39 4.96 13.69
C LYS A 73 -7.37 5.65 14.60
N ALA A 74 -6.08 5.57 14.27
CA ALA A 74 -5.00 6.22 15.03
C ALA A 74 -4.68 7.64 14.52
N SER A 75 -5.08 7.99 13.30
CA SER A 75 -4.83 9.30 12.67
C SER A 75 -5.95 10.32 12.87
N LEU A 76 -7.05 9.96 13.52
CA LEU A 76 -8.15 10.90 13.79
C LEU A 76 -7.88 11.66 15.09
N SER A 77 -7.14 12.76 14.97
CA SER A 77 -7.38 13.93 15.79
C SER A 77 -8.89 14.25 15.78
N PRO A 78 -9.53 14.61 16.92
CA PRO A 78 -10.95 14.96 16.97
C PRO A 78 -11.36 16.09 16.02
N SER A 79 -10.40 16.90 15.53
CA SER A 79 -10.63 18.05 14.65
C SER A 79 -10.93 17.70 13.18
N LEU A 80 -10.74 16.45 12.73
CA LEU A 80 -10.94 16.06 11.31
C LEU A 80 -12.13 15.13 11.09
N ARG A 81 -13.04 14.99 12.06
CA ARG A 81 -14.29 14.20 11.87
C ARG A 81 -15.29 14.83 10.89
N GLY A 82 -15.03 16.04 10.39
CA GLY A 82 -15.94 16.80 9.52
C GLY A 82 -15.72 16.67 8.01
N GLU A 83 -14.54 16.25 7.52
CA GLU A 83 -14.17 16.51 6.11
C GLU A 83 -13.78 15.30 5.26
N ILE A 84 -13.98 14.07 5.75
CA ILE A 84 -13.82 12.87 4.89
C ILE A 84 -15.19 12.44 4.39
N ASN A 85 -15.91 13.34 3.74
CA ASN A 85 -17.07 13.03 2.95
C ASN A 85 -17.10 13.95 1.73
N LYS A 86 -16.92 13.30 0.57
CA LYS A 86 -17.08 13.79 -0.81
C LYS A 86 -15.77 14.21 -1.50
N HIS A 87 -15.36 13.32 -2.42
CA HIS A 87 -14.89 13.67 -3.75
C HIS A 87 -13.94 14.87 -3.88
N ASP A 88 -12.63 14.59 -3.87
CA ASP A 88 -11.67 15.38 -4.64
C ASP A 88 -10.87 14.42 -5.54
N PHE A 89 -11.57 13.87 -6.53
CA PHE A 89 -11.00 13.67 -7.86
C PHE A 89 -11.32 14.95 -8.62
N ARG A 90 -10.43 15.95 -8.56
CA ARG A 90 -10.47 17.06 -9.51
C ARG A 90 -9.75 16.61 -10.77
N ASP A 91 -10.53 16.56 -11.85
CA ASP A 91 -10.12 16.22 -13.20
C ASP A 91 -8.88 17.01 -13.65
N LEU A 92 -7.97 16.32 -14.33
CA LEU A 92 -6.72 16.84 -14.90
C LEU A 92 -6.94 17.60 -16.22
N HIS A 93 -8.11 18.21 -16.43
CA HIS A 93 -8.56 18.75 -17.72
C HIS A 93 -8.91 20.25 -17.72
N GLU A 94 -8.45 21.04 -16.74
CA GLU A 94 -8.52 22.51 -16.79
C GLU A 94 -7.11 23.13 -16.92
N LEU A 95 -6.47 22.93 -18.07
CA LEU A 95 -5.41 23.83 -18.56
C LEU A 95 -5.50 23.87 -20.09
N GLN A 96 -6.50 24.57 -20.61
CA GLN A 96 -6.37 25.18 -21.92
C GLN A 96 -6.96 26.59 -21.87
N ASP A 97 -6.02 27.54 -21.82
CA ASP A 97 -6.22 28.97 -21.98
C ASP A 97 -6.99 29.27 -23.28
N HIS A 98 -7.99 30.15 -23.20
CA HIS A 98 -8.24 31.22 -24.18
C HIS A 98 -9.25 32.26 -23.68
#